data_AF-A0A7S4JPH3-F1
#
_entry.id   AF-A0A7S4JPH3-F1
#
_cell.length_a   1.000
_cell.length_b   1.000
_cell.length_c   1.000
_cell.angle_alpha   90.00
_cell.angle_beta   90.00
_cell.angle_gamma   90.00
#
_symmetry.space_group_name_H-M   'P 1'
#
loop_
_entity.id
_entity.type
_entity.pdbx_description
1 polymer ?
#
loop_
_entity_poly.entity_id
_entity_poly.type
_entity_poly.pdbx_seq_one_letter_code
_entity_poly.pdbx_strand_id
1 'polypeptide(L)'
;FFYMGISRKVNTVMHVLTFFIAAVSACSYYAEWAGLGVEYKTTDTTPRVIFWARYLDWVVTGPLILTDLALLSKSDTPTIISLVGNMVLYVICGLIGALTVAPYKYMWWVAGLIFLTTVLMLAYVV
;
A
#
# COMPACT_ATOMS: atom_id res chain seq x y z
N PHE A 1 -9.40 2.56 17.00
CA PHE A 1 -8.18 3.38 16.92
C PHE A 1 -8.44 4.85 17.21
N PHE A 2 -9.38 5.50 16.51
CA PHE A 2 -9.71 6.92 16.72
C PHE A 2 -10.05 7.29 18.17
N TYR A 3 -11.03 6.60 18.78
CA TYR A 3 -11.41 6.82 20.18
C TYR A 3 -10.22 6.65 21.14
N MET A 4 -9.45 5.55 20.98
CA MET A 4 -8.26 5.30 21.79
C MET A 4 -7.19 6.38 21.64
N GLY A 5 -7.08 7.04 20.47
CA GLY A 5 -6.17 8.17 20.27
C GLY A 5 -6.64 9.43 21.01
N ILE A 6 -7.93 9.78 20.89
CA ILE A 6 -8.49 11.00 21.48
C ILE A 6 -8.64 10.92 22.99
N SER A 7 -8.97 9.74 23.53
CA SER A 7 -9.14 9.55 24.98
C SER A 7 -7.84 9.62 25.77
N ARG A 8 -6.67 9.69 25.10
CA ARG A 8 -5.36 9.75 25.77
C ARG A 8 -4.95 11.19 26.07
N LYS A 9 -4.33 11.35 27.24
CA LYS A 9 -3.75 12.62 27.69
C LYS A 9 -2.62 13.14 26.79
N VAL A 10 -1.90 12.22 26.12
CA VAL A 10 -0.88 12.51 25.12
C VAL A 10 -1.27 11.78 23.84
N ASN A 11 -1.58 12.55 22.81
CA ASN A 11 -1.91 12.00 21.50
C ASN A 11 -0.61 11.64 20.77
N THR A 12 -0.51 10.41 20.26
CA THR A 12 0.65 9.99 19.46
C THR A 12 0.23 9.86 18.00
N VAL A 13 1.08 10.34 17.11
CA VAL A 13 0.87 10.31 15.64
C VAL A 13 0.52 8.89 15.18
N MET A 14 1.13 7.87 15.79
CA MET A 14 0.89 6.45 15.51
C MET A 14 -0.61 6.07 15.55
N HIS A 15 -1.37 6.48 16.58
CA HIS A 15 -2.80 6.12 16.66
C HIS A 15 -3.63 6.73 15.53
N VAL A 16 -3.25 7.92 15.07
CA VAL A 16 -3.88 8.61 13.95
C VAL A 16 -3.57 7.86 12.65
N LEU A 17 -2.30 7.49 12.43
CA LEU A 17 -1.89 6.68 11.28
C LEU A 17 -2.62 5.33 11.24
N THR A 18 -2.63 4.58 12.34
CA THR A 18 -3.33 3.28 12.43
C THR A 18 -4.83 3.41 12.16
N PHE A 19 -5.47 4.50 12.60
CA PHE A 19 -6.87 4.76 12.27
C PHE A 19 -7.08 4.96 10.77
N PHE A 20 -6.27 5.80 10.13
CA PHE A 20 -6.39 6.04 8.70
C PHE A 20 -6.11 4.78 7.87
N ILE A 21 -5.16 3.94 8.31
CA ILE A 21 -4.91 2.63 7.67
C ILE A 21 -6.19 1.79 7.66
N ALA A 22 -6.83 1.62 8.83
CA ALA A 22 -8.06 0.85 8.93
C ALA A 22 -9.23 1.47 8.15
N ALA A 23 -9.37 2.80 8.18
CA ALA A 23 -10.45 3.50 7.49
C ALA A 23 -10.32 3.42 5.97
N VAL A 24 -9.12 3.65 5.42
CA VAL A 24 -8.86 3.55 3.98
C VAL A 24 -9.10 2.12 3.50
N SER A 25 -8.59 1.13 4.23
CA SER A 25 -8.77 -0.27 3.85
C SER A 25 -10.24 -0.68 3.91
N ALA A 26 -10.99 -0.27 4.94
CA ALA A 26 -12.43 -0.53 5.01
C ALA A 26 -13.20 0.06 3.80
N CYS A 27 -12.87 1.28 3.37
CA CYS A 27 -13.46 1.88 2.17
C CYS A 27 -13.10 1.11 0.90
N SER A 28 -11.85 0.65 0.77
CA SER A 28 -11.40 -0.13 -0.39
C SER A 28 -12.13 -1.46 -0.49
N TYR A 29 -12.19 -2.23 0.61
CA TYR A 29 -12.93 -3.49 0.64
C TYR A 29 -14.41 -3.32 0.34
N TYR A 30 -15.03 -2.23 0.83
CA TYR A 30 -16.41 -1.91 0.49
C TYR A 30 -16.58 -1.60 -1.00
N ALA A 31 -15.66 -0.84 -1.60
CA ALA A 31 -15.67 -0.56 -3.04
C ALA A 31 -15.58 -1.85 -3.87
N GLU A 32 -14.67 -2.74 -3.52
CA GLU A 32 -14.50 -4.04 -4.20
C GLU A 32 -15.75 -4.92 -4.06
N TRP A 33 -16.35 -4.97 -2.88
CA TRP A 33 -17.60 -5.69 -2.65
C TRP A 33 -18.76 -5.10 -3.46
N ALA A 34 -18.83 -3.78 -3.60
CA ALA A 34 -19.81 -3.10 -4.44
C ALA A 34 -19.53 -3.25 -5.95
N GLY A 35 -18.47 -3.95 -6.34
CA GLY A 35 -18.07 -4.15 -7.74
C GLY A 35 -17.34 -2.95 -8.35
N LEU A 36 -16.99 -1.93 -7.56
CA LEU A 36 -16.18 -0.80 -7.98
C LEU A 36 -14.71 -1.16 -7.87
N GLY A 37 -13.90 -0.71 -8.83
CA GLY A 37 -12.47 -0.99 -8.80
C GLY A 37 -12.11 -2.44 -9.16
N VAL A 38 -12.98 -3.12 -9.91
CA VAL A 38 -12.84 -4.51 -10.33
C VAL A 38 -12.90 -4.58 -11.85
N GLU A 39 -11.96 -5.29 -12.48
CA GLU A 39 -11.89 -5.47 -13.93
C GLU A 39 -11.78 -6.96 -14.30
N TYR A 40 -12.55 -7.38 -15.31
CA TYR A 40 -12.52 -8.74 -15.84
C TYR A 40 -11.66 -8.77 -17.10
N LYS A 41 -10.57 -9.55 -17.10
CA LYS A 41 -9.65 -9.62 -18.26
C LYS A 41 -10.09 -10.53 -19.39
N THR A 42 -11.00 -11.47 -19.13
CA THR A 42 -11.54 -12.39 -20.14
C THR A 42 -13.05 -12.47 -19.97
N THR A 43 -13.76 -12.87 -21.03
CA THR A 43 -15.22 -13.08 -21.04
C THR A 43 -15.60 -14.55 -20.88
N ASP A 44 -14.66 -15.40 -20.48
CA ASP A 44 -14.88 -16.84 -20.29
C ASP A 44 -15.72 -17.13 -19.04
N THR A 45 -16.14 -18.38 -18.87
CA THR A 45 -16.91 -18.85 -17.70
C THR A 45 -16.17 -18.70 -16.36
N THR A 46 -14.83 -18.65 -16.39
CA THR A 46 -13.97 -18.35 -15.23
C THR A 46 -13.05 -17.17 -15.56
N PRO A 47 -13.57 -15.94 -15.57
CA PRO A 47 -12.80 -14.79 -16.01
C PRO A 47 -11.74 -14.43 -14.96
N ARG A 48 -10.55 -14.03 -15.42
CA ARG A 48 -9.53 -13.51 -14.50
C ARG A 48 -9.96 -12.15 -13.99
N VAL A 49 -10.26 -12.06 -12.70
CA VAL A 49 -10.67 -10.82 -12.02
C VAL A 49 -9.47 -10.08 -11.46
N ILE A 50 -9.40 -8.78 -11.73
CA ILE A 50 -8.38 -7.87 -11.20
C ILE A 50 -9.08 -6.86 -10.28
N PHE A 51 -8.83 -6.99 -9.00
CA PHE A 51 -9.21 -6.00 -7.98
C PHE A 51 -8.14 -4.91 -7.96
N TRP A 52 -8.36 -3.84 -8.73
CA TRP A 52 -7.42 -2.73 -8.86
C TRP A 52 -7.59 -1.69 -7.74
N ALA A 53 -8.76 -1.61 -7.11
CA ALA A 53 -9.00 -0.79 -5.91
C ALA A 53 -8.04 -1.11 -4.76
N ARG A 54 -7.71 -2.39 -4.53
CA ARG A 54 -6.64 -2.80 -3.60
C ARG A 54 -5.30 -2.10 -3.81
N TYR A 55 -4.91 -1.80 -5.04
CA TYR A 55 -3.66 -1.06 -5.26
C TYR A 55 -3.79 0.40 -4.84
N LEU A 56 -4.98 1.02 -4.97
CA LEU A 56 -5.22 2.35 -4.42
C LEU A 56 -5.16 2.34 -2.88
N ASP A 57 -5.71 1.31 -2.24
CA ASP A 57 -5.54 1.08 -0.80
C ASP A 57 -4.05 1.07 -0.46
N TRP A 58 -3.28 0.17 -1.09
CA TRP A 58 -1.86 -0.01 -0.79
C TRP A 58 -0.98 1.22 -1.07
N VAL A 59 -1.32 2.06 -2.06
CA VAL A 59 -0.62 3.32 -2.31
C VAL A 59 -0.73 4.26 -1.10
N VAL A 60 -1.82 4.17 -0.33
CA VAL A 60 -2.04 5.00 0.86
C VAL A 60 -1.60 4.26 2.13
N THR A 61 -2.09 3.04 2.34
CA THR A 61 -1.87 2.31 3.59
C THR A 61 -0.46 1.78 3.72
N GLY A 62 0.21 1.41 2.62
CA GLY A 62 1.61 0.99 2.62
C GLY A 62 2.54 2.04 3.23
N PRO A 63 2.57 3.29 2.70
CA PRO A 63 3.30 4.40 3.30
C PRO A 63 2.97 4.67 4.76
N LEU A 64 1.68 4.65 5.14
CA LEU A 64 1.27 4.91 6.52
C LEU A 64 1.80 3.82 7.47
N ILE A 65 1.76 2.55 7.08
CA ILE A 65 2.29 1.44 7.87
C ILE A 65 3.80 1.58 8.06
N LEU A 66 4.54 1.85 6.97
CA LEU A 66 5.99 2.04 7.07
C LEU A 66 6.37 3.27 7.90
N THR A 67 5.58 4.34 7.82
CA THR A 67 5.76 5.51 8.67
C THR A 67 5.54 5.16 10.14
N ASP A 68 4.51 4.37 10.46
CA ASP A 68 4.21 3.92 11.82
C ASP A 68 5.39 3.10 12.41
N LEU A 69 5.92 2.17 11.61
CA LEU A 69 7.09 1.35 11.98
C LEU A 69 8.36 2.19 12.14
N ALA A 70 8.62 3.12 11.23
CA ALA A 70 9.83 3.96 11.28
C ALA A 70 9.79 4.99 12.42
N LEU A 71 8.59 5.48 12.80
CA LEU A 71 8.41 6.29 14.01
C LEU A 71 8.65 5.46 15.27
N LEU A 72 8.25 4.18 15.27
CA LEU A 72 8.47 3.26 16.38
C LEU A 72 9.96 2.96 16.61
N SER A 73 10.74 2.79 15.55
CA SER A 73 12.19 2.59 15.59
C SER A 73 13.00 3.88 15.77
N LYS A 74 12.34 5.05 15.72
CA LYS A 74 12.97 6.38 15.79
C LYS A 74 13.96 6.65 14.64
N SER A 75 13.61 6.20 13.44
CA SER A 75 14.38 6.48 12.22
C SER A 75 14.48 7.97 11.93
N ASP A 76 15.55 8.34 11.21
CA ASP A 76 15.72 9.67 10.66
C ASP A 76 14.76 9.95 9.49
N THR A 77 14.45 11.22 9.27
CA THR A 77 13.51 11.67 8.24
C THR A 77 13.88 11.22 6.82
N PRO A 78 15.15 11.29 6.37
CA PRO A 78 15.56 10.75 5.07
C PRO A 78 15.21 9.27 4.86
N THR A 79 15.41 8.43 5.88
CA THR A 79 15.06 7.01 5.83
C THR A 79 13.55 6.80 5.74
N ILE A 80 12.76 7.57 6.50
CA ILE A 80 11.28 7.53 6.44
C ILE A 80 10.80 7.90 5.03
N ILE A 81 11.30 9.00 4.46
CA ILE A 81 10.93 9.45 3.11
C ILE A 81 11.31 8.40 2.07
N SER A 82 12.49 7.79 2.22
CA SER A 82 12.96 6.75 1.30
C SER A 82 12.09 5.49 1.37
N LEU A 83 11.72 5.05 2.56
CA LEU A 83 10.80 3.92 2.76
C LEU A 83 9.43 4.18 2.10
N VAL A 84 8.84 5.34 2.39
CA VAL A 84 7.55 5.75 1.85
C VAL A 84 7.58 5.87 0.34
N GLY A 85 8.58 6.56 -0.22
CA GLY A 85 8.71 6.76 -1.67
C GLY A 85 8.86 5.44 -2.44
N ASN A 86 9.73 4.54 -1.96
CA ASN A 86 9.91 3.23 -2.59
C ASN A 86 8.65 2.35 -2.46
N MET A 87 7.91 2.44 -1.36
CA MET A 87 6.64 1.72 -1.21
C MET A 87 5.59 2.19 -2.22
N VAL A 88 5.46 3.50 -2.43
CA VAL A 88 4.54 4.04 -3.45
C VAL A 88 4.95 3.54 -4.85
N LEU A 89 6.23 3.59 -5.19
CA LEU A 89 6.73 3.10 -6.48
C LEU A 89 6.49 1.60 -6.68
N TYR A 90 6.72 0.78 -5.65
CA TYR A 90 6.40 -0.65 -5.66
C TYR A 90 4.94 -0.91 -6.02
N VAL A 91 4.01 -0.23 -5.33
CA VAL A 91 2.57 -0.45 -5.54
C VAL A 91 2.13 0.06 -6.91
N ILE A 92 2.61 1.23 -7.36
CA ILE A 92 2.29 1.77 -8.69
C ILE A 92 2.78 0.82 -9.79
N CYS A 93 4.01 0.32 -9.71
CA CYS A 93 4.52 -0.68 -10.64
C CYS A 93 3.66 -1.96 -10.61
N GLY A 94 3.23 -2.41 -9.43
CA GLY A 94 2.31 -3.52 -9.26
C GLY A 94 0.96 -3.31 -9.96
N LEU A 95 0.37 -2.13 -9.80
CA LEU A 95 -0.91 -1.75 -10.42
C LEU A 95 -0.79 -1.73 -11.94
N ILE A 96 0.19 -1.00 -12.47
CA ILE A 96 0.40 -0.90 -13.92
C ILE A 96 0.69 -2.30 -14.50
N GLY A 97 1.53 -3.10 -13.83
CA GLY A 97 1.80 -4.49 -14.23
C GLY A 97 0.58 -5.42 -14.18
N ALA A 98 -0.37 -5.18 -13.27
CA ALA A 98 -1.61 -5.95 -13.20
C ALA A 98 -2.52 -5.66 -14.40
N LEU A 99 -2.68 -4.38 -14.75
CA LEU A 99 -3.52 -3.91 -15.84
C LEU A 99 -2.89 -4.19 -17.22
N THR A 100 -1.56 -4.14 -17.32
CA THR A 100 -0.83 -4.37 -18.58
C THR A 100 -0.98 -5.81 -19.08
N VAL A 101 -1.05 -5.99 -20.41
CA VAL A 101 -1.08 -7.30 -21.07
C VAL A 101 0.34 -7.86 -21.23
N ALA A 102 0.46 -9.19 -21.30
CA ALA A 102 1.75 -9.81 -21.61
C ALA A 102 2.20 -9.43 -23.04
N PRO A 103 3.52 -9.29 -23.29
CA PRO A 103 4.64 -9.53 -22.38
C PRO A 103 5.06 -8.30 -21.55
N TYR A 104 4.63 -7.09 -21.90
CA TYR A 104 5.13 -5.85 -21.30
C TYR A 104 4.89 -5.72 -19.79
N LYS A 105 3.92 -6.46 -19.25
CA LYS A 105 3.66 -6.53 -17.80
C LYS A 105 4.88 -6.96 -16.96
N TYR A 106 5.77 -7.78 -17.51
CA TYR A 106 6.90 -8.33 -16.74
C TYR A 106 7.93 -7.27 -16.38
N MET A 107 8.10 -6.24 -17.23
CA MET A 107 8.99 -5.12 -16.92
C MET A 107 8.54 -4.37 -15.67
N TRP A 108 7.23 -4.14 -15.54
CA TRP A 108 6.64 -3.50 -14.35
C TRP A 108 6.80 -4.36 -13.10
N TRP A 109 6.71 -5.68 -13.23
CA TRP A 109 6.92 -6.60 -12.10
C TRP A 109 8.37 -6.62 -11.63
N VAL A 110 9.34 -6.63 -12.55
CA VAL A 110 10.77 -6.54 -12.21
C VAL A 110 11.08 -5.19 -11.55
N ALA A 111 10.58 -4.09 -12.09
CA ALA A 111 10.72 -2.77 -11.47
C ALA A 111 10.12 -2.72 -10.06
N GLY A 112 8.92 -3.29 -9.88
CA GLY A 112 8.29 -3.42 -8.56
C GLY A 112 9.14 -4.22 -7.58
N LEU A 113 9.72 -5.34 -8.01
CA LEU A 113 10.60 -6.15 -7.16
C LEU A 113 11.84 -5.37 -6.71
N ILE A 114 12.43 -4.55 -7.56
CA ILE A 114 13.56 -3.70 -7.18
C ILE A 114 13.15 -2.74 -6.05
N PHE A 115 12.04 -2.01 -6.21
CA PHE A 115 11.56 -1.11 -5.15
C PHE A 115 11.20 -1.84 -3.86
N LEU A 116 10.58 -3.02 -3.95
CA LEU A 116 10.30 -3.85 -2.79
C LEU A 116 11.58 -4.28 -2.07
N THR A 117 12.60 -4.70 -2.80
CA THR A 117 13.89 -5.07 -2.19
C THR A 117 14.55 -3.88 -1.50
N THR A 118 14.47 -2.68 -2.08
CA THR A 118 14.95 -1.45 -1.43
C THR A 118 14.20 -1.18 -0.12
N VAL A 119 12.87 -1.33 -0.09
CA VAL A 119 12.07 -1.19 1.13
C VAL A 119 12.52 -2.19 2.20
N LEU A 120 12.67 -3.47 1.84
CA LEU A 120 13.08 -4.52 2.78
C LEU A 120 14.49 -4.29 3.33
N MET A 121 15.43 -3.84 2.49
CA MET A 121 16.78 -3.51 2.92
C MET A 121 16.81 -2.34 3.89
N LEU A 122 16.06 -1.26 3.61
CA LEU A 122 15.95 -0.12 4.51
C LEU A 122 15.27 -0.51 5.83
N ALA A 123 14.21 -1.31 5.77
CA ALA A 123 13.50 -1.77 6.96
C ALA A 123 14.33 -2.71 7.85
N TYR A 124 15.33 -3.40 7.30
CA TYR A 124 16.25 -4.25 8.06
C TYR A 124 17.33 -3.44 8.80
N VAL A 125 17.72 -2.28 8.25
CA VAL A 125 18.78 -1.42 8.80
C VAL A 125 18.26 -0.49 9.91
N VAL A 126 16.94 -0.28 9.92
CA VAL A 126 16.19 0.53 10.89
C VAL A 126 15.90 -0.24 12.17
#